data_AF-A0AAN6W360-F1
#
_entry.id   AF-A0AAN6W360-F1
#
_cell.length_a   1.000
_cell.length_b   1.000
_cell.length_c   1.000
_cell.angle_alpha   90.00
_cell.angle_beta   90.00
_cell.angle_gamma   90.00
#
_symmetry.space_group_name_H-M   'P 1'
#
loop_
_entity.id
_entity.type
_entity.pdbx_description
1 polymer ?
#
loop_
_entity_poly.entity_id
_entity_poly.type
_entity_poly.pdbx_seq_one_letter_code
_entity_poly.pdbx_strand_id
1 'polypeptide(L)'
;MKMFQFITIADHIDSIPSSNRYDNTSSTAKMHSFLLLSGLLGLASAAPTSSTPITRQWTPQEPGSIPRHSGSRGFRLRVNVTDPSLDLTPAVHNLFLSTAHIGPAQNRAVVSSSGPIFYQNGTYADIANYRAGILTDAGPPESPFPEALQYQQGSDETKGSELFISAGTPGAGTAISKLTYPYSTLEILEGAPIVSSFIVCGNTTIPYYGESKQFEVVNWLQGTRDATGTHLRVPEGCVAVNLVPECAHEFGELPEGAAYGRTFVNDVRCYESMAAIDWSKYAY
;
A
#
# COMPACT_ATOMS: atom_id res chain seq x y z
N MET A 1 -35.17 -5.62 42.22
CA MET A 1 -33.84 -5.24 42.76
C MET A 1 -33.04 -6.51 42.98
N LYS A 2 -32.13 -6.85 42.07
CA LYS A 2 -31.17 -7.96 42.21
C LYS A 2 -29.78 -7.38 42.02
N MET A 3 -28.95 -7.57 43.03
CA MET A 3 -27.59 -7.05 43.17
C MET A 3 -26.64 -8.06 42.52
N PHE A 4 -25.86 -7.62 41.53
CA PHE A 4 -24.76 -8.39 40.94
C PHE A 4 -23.43 -7.90 41.53
N GLN A 5 -22.64 -8.87 41.97
CA GLN A 5 -21.35 -8.70 42.65
C GLN A 5 -20.25 -8.65 41.58
N PHE A 6 -19.44 -7.59 41.58
CA PHE A 6 -18.25 -7.46 40.73
C PHE A 6 -17.09 -8.25 41.34
N ILE A 7 -16.43 -9.08 40.53
CA ILE A 7 -15.13 -9.68 40.85
C ILE A 7 -14.07 -8.90 40.07
N THR A 8 -13.19 -8.23 40.81
CA THR A 8 -11.99 -7.57 40.30
C THR A 8 -10.83 -8.57 40.33
N ILE A 9 -10.20 -8.83 39.19
CA ILE A 9 -8.94 -9.58 39.12
C ILE A 9 -7.83 -8.54 38.95
N ALA A 10 -6.94 -8.45 39.93
CA ALA A 10 -5.73 -7.64 39.87
C ALA A 10 -4.55 -8.55 39.49
N ASP A 11 -3.83 -8.16 38.43
CA ASP A 11 -2.65 -8.86 37.94
C ASP A 11 -1.47 -8.72 38.92
N HIS A 12 -0.83 -9.84 39.17
CA HIS A 12 0.34 -10.02 40.00
C HIS A 12 1.59 -9.65 39.17
N ILE A 13 2.26 -8.55 39.53
CA ILE A 13 3.56 -8.19 38.98
C ILE A 13 4.62 -8.85 39.86
N ASP A 14 5.20 -9.95 39.38
CA ASP A 14 6.41 -10.53 39.97
C ASP A 14 7.66 -9.99 39.26
N SER A 15 8.47 -9.33 40.07
CA SER A 15 9.79 -8.79 39.77
C SER A 15 10.84 -9.90 39.73
N ILE A 16 11.57 -10.01 38.61
CA ILE A 16 12.76 -10.86 38.49
C ILE A 16 14.02 -10.01 38.73
N PRO A 17 14.94 -10.44 39.63
CA PRO A 17 16.09 -9.66 40.04
C PRO A 17 17.26 -9.72 39.03
N SER A 18 18.02 -8.63 39.02
CA SER A 18 19.32 -8.50 38.37
C SER A 18 20.41 -9.27 39.13
N SER A 19 21.17 -10.12 38.43
CA SER A 19 22.52 -10.47 38.89
C SER A 19 23.40 -11.05 37.77
N ASN A 20 24.70 -10.74 37.91
CA ASN A 20 25.88 -11.45 37.43
C ASN A 20 26.45 -11.13 36.05
N ARG A 21 27.14 -9.98 36.06
CA ARG A 21 28.53 -9.78 35.59
C ARG A 21 29.36 -11.08 35.64
N TYR A 22 29.90 -11.51 34.51
CA TYR A 22 31.06 -12.39 34.42
C TYR A 22 32.11 -11.71 33.53
N ASP A 23 33.19 -11.24 34.16
CA ASP A 23 34.47 -10.97 33.52
C ASP A 23 35.13 -12.31 33.18
N ASN A 24 35.69 -12.45 31.97
CA ASN A 24 36.97 -13.11 31.81
C ASN A 24 37.62 -12.85 30.43
N THR A 25 38.66 -12.02 30.50
CA THR A 25 40.04 -12.28 30.03
C THR A 25 40.29 -12.74 28.58
N SER A 26 40.76 -11.76 27.79
CA SER A 26 41.98 -11.80 26.97
C SER A 26 42.75 -13.14 26.91
N SER A 27 42.78 -13.75 25.73
CA SER A 27 43.89 -14.62 25.33
C SER A 27 44.50 -14.11 24.01
N THR A 28 45.74 -13.67 24.13
CA THR A 28 46.66 -13.32 23.05
C THR A 28 47.23 -14.60 22.46
N ALA A 29 46.94 -14.87 21.18
CA ALA A 29 47.67 -15.85 20.39
C ALA A 29 48.36 -15.13 19.22
N LYS A 30 49.66 -14.89 19.39
CA LYS A 30 50.59 -14.61 18.28
C LYS A 30 50.73 -15.90 17.48
N MET A 31 50.47 -15.85 16.17
CA MET A 31 50.97 -16.87 15.26
C MET A 31 51.38 -16.25 13.93
N HIS A 32 52.49 -16.77 13.42
CA HIS A 32 53.40 -16.15 12.48
C HIS A 32 52.88 -16.09 11.04
N SER A 33 53.40 -15.08 10.33
CA SER A 33 53.41 -14.88 8.89
C SER A 33 53.51 -16.16 8.05
N PHE A 34 52.62 -16.27 7.07
CA PHE A 34 52.96 -16.80 5.75
C PHE A 34 52.47 -15.80 4.69
N LEU A 35 53.44 -15.19 4.02
CA LEU A 35 53.27 -14.44 2.78
C LEU A 35 52.95 -15.43 1.66
N LEU A 36 51.77 -15.30 1.06
CA LEU A 36 51.47 -15.84 -0.27
C LEU A 36 50.79 -14.73 -1.08
N LEU A 37 51.64 -14.06 -1.87
CA LEU A 37 51.26 -13.11 -2.89
C LEU A 37 50.63 -13.90 -4.05
N SER A 38 49.35 -13.68 -4.33
CA SER A 38 48.71 -14.11 -5.57
C SER A 38 47.73 -13.03 -5.98
N GLY A 39 48.16 -12.23 -6.94
CA GLY A 39 47.36 -11.16 -7.51
C GLY A 39 46.22 -11.71 -8.35
N LEU A 40 45.05 -11.11 -8.17
CA LEU A 40 43.97 -11.04 -9.14
C LEU A 40 43.31 -9.68 -8.90
N LEU A 41 43.78 -8.66 -9.64
CA LEU A 41 43.02 -7.42 -9.80
C LEU A 41 41.81 -7.74 -10.68
N GLY A 42 40.74 -8.24 -10.06
CA GLY A 42 39.41 -8.18 -10.65
C GLY A 42 38.89 -6.77 -10.49
N LEU A 43 38.97 -5.94 -11.54
CA LEU A 43 38.19 -4.72 -11.61
C LEU A 43 36.72 -5.11 -11.70
N ALA A 44 36.05 -5.19 -10.55
CA ALA A 44 34.59 -5.16 -10.51
C ALA A 44 34.17 -3.77 -11.01
N SER A 45 33.72 -3.72 -12.26
CA SER A 45 33.03 -2.55 -12.79
C SER A 45 31.70 -2.44 -12.04
N ALA A 46 31.70 -1.69 -10.93
CA ALA A 46 30.48 -1.23 -10.31
C ALA A 46 29.86 -0.23 -11.30
N ALA A 47 28.95 -0.73 -12.14
CA ALA A 47 28.09 0.15 -12.91
C ALA A 47 27.38 1.07 -11.91
N PRO A 48 27.38 2.40 -12.13
CA PRO A 48 26.59 3.28 -11.29
C PRO A 48 25.11 2.90 -11.47
N THR A 49 24.53 2.24 -10.46
CA THR A 49 23.08 2.16 -10.29
C THR A 49 22.62 3.60 -10.21
N SER A 50 22.03 4.07 -11.30
CA SER A 50 21.50 5.42 -11.42
C SER A 50 20.20 5.45 -10.63
N SER A 51 20.29 5.52 -9.30
CA SER A 51 19.17 5.94 -8.46
C SER A 51 19.05 7.44 -8.65
N THR A 52 18.24 7.88 -9.61
CA THR A 52 17.87 9.30 -9.71
C THR A 52 17.10 9.65 -8.43
N PRO A 53 17.63 10.51 -7.55
CA PRO A 53 16.86 11.01 -6.43
C PRO A 53 15.71 11.83 -7.01
N ILE A 54 14.47 11.34 -6.85
CA ILE A 54 13.28 12.10 -7.17
C ILE A 54 13.23 13.25 -6.16
N THR A 55 13.75 14.40 -6.57
CA THR A 55 13.67 15.62 -5.78
C THR A 55 12.25 16.13 -5.93
N ARG A 56 11.36 15.85 -4.98
CA ARG A 56 10.05 16.50 -4.90
C ARG A 56 10.26 17.99 -4.63
N GLN A 57 10.39 18.79 -5.68
CA GLN A 57 10.50 20.23 -5.53
C GLN A 57 9.10 20.79 -5.27
N TRP A 58 8.77 20.95 -3.99
CA TRP A 58 7.52 21.56 -3.54
C TRP A 58 7.44 23.00 -4.04
N THR A 59 6.73 23.23 -5.15
CA THR A 59 6.24 24.57 -5.50
C THR A 59 4.92 24.79 -4.77
N PRO A 60 4.80 25.85 -3.94
CA PRO A 60 3.52 26.19 -3.33
C PRO A 60 2.46 26.38 -4.43
N GLN A 61 1.40 25.57 -4.39
CA GLN A 61 0.26 25.71 -5.29
C GLN A 61 -0.55 26.96 -4.96
N GLU A 62 -1.00 27.68 -5.99
CA GLU A 62 -1.98 28.76 -5.86
C GLU A 62 -3.25 28.24 -5.16
N PRO A 63 -3.80 28.96 -4.17
CA PRO A 63 -5.06 28.59 -3.51
C PRO A 63 -6.20 28.44 -4.52
N GLY A 64 -6.67 27.20 -4.75
CA GLY A 64 -7.78 26.91 -5.68
C GLY A 64 -7.49 25.86 -6.75
N SER A 65 -6.30 25.28 -6.79
CA SER A 65 -5.90 24.26 -7.78
C SER A 65 -6.24 22.82 -7.36
N ILE A 66 -7.45 22.57 -6.85
CA ILE A 66 -7.95 21.20 -6.63
C ILE A 66 -8.79 20.81 -7.86
N PRO A 67 -8.55 19.66 -8.52
CA PRO A 67 -9.40 19.23 -9.62
C PRO A 67 -10.87 19.13 -9.16
N ARG A 68 -11.81 19.52 -10.02
CA ARG A 68 -13.24 19.44 -9.71
C ARG A 68 -13.60 18.00 -9.38
N HIS A 69 -14.17 17.80 -8.19
CA HIS A 69 -14.59 16.49 -7.70
C HIS A 69 -16.11 16.48 -7.48
N SER A 70 -16.62 15.26 -7.32
CA SER A 70 -17.98 14.91 -6.97
C SER A 70 -17.96 14.04 -5.71
N GLY A 71 -19.04 13.33 -5.44
CA GLY A 71 -19.12 12.34 -4.38
C GLY A 71 -19.93 11.13 -4.84
N SER A 72 -19.51 9.94 -4.41
CA SER A 72 -20.28 8.72 -4.61
C SER A 72 -19.98 7.71 -3.49
N ARG A 73 -20.97 6.88 -3.18
CA ARG A 73 -20.82 5.71 -2.30
C ARG A 73 -19.94 4.62 -2.91
N GLY A 74 -19.83 4.59 -4.23
CA GLY A 74 -18.99 3.64 -4.98
C GLY A 74 -18.04 4.33 -5.93
N PHE A 75 -16.85 3.75 -6.10
CA PHE A 75 -15.79 4.28 -6.95
C PHE A 75 -14.91 3.16 -7.50
N ARG A 76 -14.23 3.42 -8.61
CA ARG A 76 -13.11 2.60 -9.09
C ARG A 76 -11.81 3.32 -8.77
N LEU A 77 -10.75 2.58 -8.48
CA LEU A 77 -9.43 3.16 -8.26
C LEU A 77 -8.66 3.15 -9.57
N ARG A 78 -8.32 4.33 -10.09
CA ARG A 78 -7.55 4.50 -11.32
C ARG A 78 -6.12 4.90 -11.00
N VAL A 79 -5.17 4.35 -11.76
CA VAL A 79 -3.74 4.61 -11.66
C VAL A 79 -3.43 5.99 -12.23
N ASN A 80 -2.79 6.82 -11.42
CA ASN A 80 -2.18 8.07 -11.83
C ASN A 80 -0.67 8.00 -11.52
N VAL A 81 0.14 7.69 -12.54
CA VAL A 81 1.61 7.67 -12.46
C VAL A 81 2.14 9.04 -12.03
N THR A 82 2.98 9.07 -10.99
CA THR A 82 3.44 10.34 -10.39
C THR A 82 4.45 11.08 -11.26
N ASP A 83 5.27 10.35 -12.01
CA ASP A 83 6.19 10.90 -13.00
C ASP A 83 5.92 10.21 -14.35
N PRO A 84 5.19 10.85 -15.28
CA PRO A 84 4.83 10.25 -16.56
C PRO A 84 6.04 9.84 -17.42
N SER A 85 7.23 10.40 -17.18
CA SER A 85 8.45 10.01 -17.91
C SER A 85 9.00 8.65 -17.47
N LEU A 86 8.55 8.16 -16.31
CA LEU A 86 8.92 6.87 -15.72
C LEU A 86 7.81 5.82 -15.84
N ASP A 87 6.75 6.09 -16.62
CA ASP A 87 5.69 5.10 -16.85
C ASP A 87 6.27 3.82 -17.49
N LEU A 88 5.61 2.70 -17.21
CA LEU A 88 6.04 1.40 -17.68
C LEU A 88 5.77 1.23 -19.18
N THR A 89 6.32 0.16 -19.76
CA THR A 89 5.98 -0.29 -21.10
C THR A 89 5.52 -1.74 -21.02
N PRO A 90 4.21 -2.05 -21.22
CA PRO A 90 3.13 -1.11 -21.56
C PRO A 90 2.79 -0.12 -20.43
N ALA A 91 2.24 1.04 -20.81
CA ALA A 91 1.88 2.10 -19.89
C ALA A 91 0.80 1.65 -18.89
N VAL A 92 0.97 2.01 -17.62
CA VAL A 92 0.02 1.68 -16.55
C VAL A 92 -0.82 2.87 -16.11
N HIS A 93 -0.45 4.09 -16.51
CA HIS A 93 -1.29 5.27 -16.29
C HIS A 93 -2.69 5.06 -16.89
N ASN A 94 -3.72 5.52 -16.17
CA ASN A 94 -5.14 5.34 -16.47
C ASN A 94 -5.67 3.90 -16.42
N LEU A 95 -4.88 2.87 -16.09
CA LEU A 95 -5.43 1.56 -15.77
C LEU A 95 -6.17 1.59 -14.43
N PHE A 96 -7.01 0.59 -14.16
CA PHE A 96 -7.71 0.44 -12.90
C PHE A 96 -7.00 -0.57 -12.00
N LEU A 97 -7.03 -0.32 -10.69
CA LEU A 97 -6.77 -1.35 -9.70
C LEU A 97 -7.76 -2.50 -9.91
N SER A 98 -7.23 -3.71 -9.97
CA SER A 98 -7.95 -4.93 -10.30
C SER A 98 -7.34 -6.09 -9.54
N THR A 99 -7.82 -7.30 -9.84
CA THR A 99 -7.46 -8.51 -9.11
C THR A 99 -6.94 -9.60 -10.04
N ALA A 100 -5.92 -10.31 -9.59
CA ALA A 100 -5.51 -11.59 -10.13
C ALA A 100 -5.77 -12.66 -9.07
N HIS A 101 -6.65 -13.61 -9.37
CA HIS A 101 -6.97 -14.70 -8.45
C HIS A 101 -5.74 -15.56 -8.16
N ILE A 102 -5.45 -15.83 -6.89
CA ILE A 102 -4.29 -16.62 -6.47
C ILE A 102 -4.64 -17.80 -5.55
N GLY A 103 -5.91 -17.93 -5.20
CA GLY A 103 -6.41 -19.03 -4.38
C GLY A 103 -7.78 -18.74 -3.79
N PRO A 104 -8.39 -19.69 -3.08
CA PRO A 104 -9.71 -19.53 -2.47
C PRO A 104 -9.76 -18.26 -1.61
N ALA A 105 -10.69 -17.36 -1.96
CA ALA A 105 -10.89 -16.07 -1.29
C ALA A 105 -9.66 -15.14 -1.29
N GLN A 106 -8.66 -15.39 -2.14
CA GLN A 106 -7.42 -14.62 -2.20
C GLN A 106 -7.17 -14.08 -3.61
N ASN A 107 -6.96 -12.77 -3.70
CA ASN A 107 -6.56 -12.15 -4.94
C ASN A 107 -5.41 -11.16 -4.73
N ARG A 108 -4.45 -11.24 -5.64
CA ARG A 108 -3.33 -10.30 -5.75
C ARG A 108 -3.82 -9.01 -6.39
N ALA A 109 -3.43 -7.86 -5.84
CA ALA A 109 -3.69 -6.58 -6.48
C ALA A 109 -2.82 -6.42 -7.75
N VAL A 110 -3.49 -6.14 -8.87
CA VAL A 110 -2.86 -5.88 -10.18
C VAL A 110 -3.53 -4.66 -10.82
N VAL A 111 -3.04 -4.22 -11.97
CA VAL A 111 -3.74 -3.21 -12.80
C VAL A 111 -4.26 -3.81 -14.10
N SER A 112 -5.36 -3.26 -14.61
CA SER A 112 -6.04 -3.75 -15.82
C SER A 112 -6.87 -2.64 -16.48
N SER A 113 -7.35 -2.85 -17.70
CA SER A 113 -8.29 -1.95 -18.39
C SER A 113 -9.64 -1.82 -17.69
N SER A 114 -9.95 -2.68 -16.72
CA SER A 114 -11.15 -2.63 -15.88
C SER A 114 -10.84 -3.06 -14.44
N GLY A 115 -11.59 -2.49 -13.50
CA GLY A 115 -11.50 -2.82 -12.08
C GLY A 115 -12.86 -2.90 -11.41
N PRO A 116 -12.93 -3.52 -10.23
CA PRO A 116 -14.17 -3.62 -9.48
C PRO A 116 -14.58 -2.27 -8.88
N ILE A 117 -15.83 -2.18 -8.46
CA ILE A 117 -16.33 -1.02 -7.71
C ILE A 117 -15.99 -1.24 -6.24
N PHE A 118 -15.24 -0.31 -5.69
CA PHE A 118 -14.91 -0.22 -4.29
C PHE A 118 -15.87 0.72 -3.56
N TYR A 119 -15.96 0.54 -2.24
CA TYR A 119 -16.68 1.42 -1.34
C TYR A 119 -15.93 1.53 0.00
N GLN A 120 -16.10 2.65 0.69
CA GLN A 120 -15.53 2.83 2.02
C GLN A 120 -16.60 2.58 3.08
N ASN A 121 -16.38 1.58 3.94
CA ASN A 121 -17.31 1.18 4.99
C ASN A 121 -16.69 1.44 6.37
N GLY A 122 -17.45 2.09 7.24
CA GLY A 122 -17.04 2.43 8.60
C GLY A 122 -17.84 3.60 9.13
N THR A 123 -18.02 3.67 10.44
CA THR A 123 -18.68 4.82 11.07
C THR A 123 -17.84 6.09 10.90
N TYR A 124 -18.42 7.26 11.16
CA TYR A 124 -17.65 8.52 11.21
C TYR A 124 -16.47 8.43 12.19
N ALA A 125 -16.65 7.74 13.33
CA ALA A 125 -15.57 7.51 14.29
C ALA A 125 -14.48 6.61 13.69
N ASP A 126 -14.85 5.58 12.93
CA ASP A 126 -13.87 4.71 12.25
C ASP A 126 -13.07 5.49 11.22
N ILE A 127 -13.72 6.32 10.40
CA ILE A 127 -13.03 7.20 9.43
C ILE A 127 -12.12 8.20 10.16
N ALA A 128 -12.60 8.80 11.25
CA ALA A 128 -11.82 9.76 12.03
C ALA A 128 -10.56 9.12 12.62
N ASN A 129 -10.64 7.86 13.04
CA ASN A 129 -9.56 7.11 13.67
C ASN A 129 -8.81 6.16 12.72
N TYR A 130 -9.02 6.27 11.40
CA TYR A 130 -8.38 5.43 10.38
C TYR A 130 -8.66 3.92 10.54
N ARG A 131 -9.85 3.57 11.02
CA ARG A 131 -10.36 2.20 11.18
C ARG A 131 -11.45 1.83 10.17
N ALA A 132 -11.84 2.77 9.32
CA ALA A 132 -12.66 2.44 8.15
C ALA A 132 -11.84 1.58 7.18
N GLY A 133 -12.51 0.98 6.20
CA GLY A 133 -11.80 0.21 5.20
C GLY A 133 -12.43 0.25 3.82
N ILE A 134 -11.59 -0.10 2.86
CA ILE A 134 -11.93 -0.13 1.44
C ILE A 134 -12.29 -1.57 1.06
N LEU A 135 -13.52 -1.74 0.60
CA LEU A 135 -14.16 -3.04 0.34
C LEU A 135 -14.68 -3.08 -1.09
N THR A 136 -14.94 -4.28 -1.61
CA THR A 136 -15.61 -4.51 -2.89
C THR A 136 -16.44 -5.80 -2.86
N ASP A 137 -17.49 -5.81 -3.67
CA ASP A 137 -18.42 -6.93 -3.86
C ASP A 137 -18.06 -7.79 -5.09
N ALA A 138 -16.80 -7.74 -5.52
CA ALA A 138 -16.34 -8.46 -6.71
C ALA A 138 -16.25 -9.98 -6.52
N GLY A 139 -16.23 -10.43 -5.26
CA GLY A 139 -16.31 -11.85 -4.91
C GLY A 139 -17.71 -12.44 -5.13
N PRO A 140 -17.86 -13.76 -4.99
CA PRO A 140 -19.16 -14.43 -5.09
C PRO A 140 -20.15 -13.89 -4.05
N PRO A 141 -21.42 -13.61 -4.42
CA PRO A 141 -22.41 -13.02 -3.51
C PRO A 141 -22.73 -13.91 -2.31
N GLU A 142 -22.57 -15.23 -2.42
CA GLU A 142 -22.72 -16.19 -1.33
C GLU A 142 -21.56 -16.16 -0.32
N SER A 143 -20.49 -15.40 -0.60
CA SER A 143 -19.37 -15.25 0.32
C SER A 143 -19.84 -14.60 1.63
N PRO A 144 -19.48 -15.14 2.80
CA PRO A 144 -19.80 -14.52 4.08
C PRO A 144 -19.12 -13.17 4.30
N PHE A 145 -18.10 -12.84 3.49
CA PHE A 145 -17.33 -11.62 3.61
C PHE A 145 -17.19 -10.92 2.26
N PRO A 146 -17.24 -9.57 2.21
CA PRO A 146 -16.83 -8.85 1.03
C PRO A 146 -15.33 -9.03 0.83
N GLU A 147 -14.84 -8.73 -0.37
CA GLU A 147 -13.41 -8.61 -0.59
C GLU A 147 -12.93 -7.26 -0.05
N ALA A 148 -11.78 -7.27 0.59
CA ALA A 148 -11.24 -6.11 1.28
C ALA A 148 -9.82 -5.83 0.80
N LEU A 149 -9.50 -4.55 0.65
CA LEU A 149 -8.14 -4.11 0.35
C LEU A 149 -7.27 -4.35 1.57
N GLN A 150 -6.28 -5.21 1.43
CA GLN A 150 -5.38 -5.67 2.46
C GLN A 150 -3.94 -5.47 1.99
N TYR A 151 -3.01 -5.37 2.94
CA TYR A 151 -1.59 -5.38 2.61
C TYR A 151 -0.84 -6.27 3.59
N GLN A 152 0.22 -6.90 3.10
CA GLN A 152 1.10 -7.73 3.89
C GLN A 152 2.52 -7.23 3.74
N GLN A 153 3.19 -6.96 4.85
CA GLN A 153 4.60 -6.62 4.81
C GLN A 153 5.40 -7.84 4.34
N GLY A 154 6.12 -7.69 3.24
CA GLY A 154 7.07 -8.70 2.77
C GLY A 154 8.31 -8.75 3.68
N SER A 155 9.06 -9.85 3.60
CA SER A 155 10.36 -9.98 4.29
C SER A 155 11.46 -9.09 3.68
N ASP A 156 11.24 -8.59 2.47
CA ASP A 156 12.14 -7.72 1.73
C ASP A 156 11.50 -6.32 1.64
N GLU A 157 11.94 -5.42 2.52
CA GLU A 157 11.43 -4.05 2.59
C GLU A 157 11.66 -3.26 1.30
N THR A 158 12.61 -3.68 0.45
CA THR A 158 12.89 -3.00 -0.81
C THR A 158 11.80 -3.22 -1.85
N LYS A 159 11.03 -4.33 -1.75
CA LYS A 159 9.96 -4.66 -2.71
C LYS A 159 8.60 -4.04 -2.35
N GLY A 160 8.53 -3.39 -1.19
CA GLY A 160 7.29 -2.88 -0.63
C GLY A 160 6.41 -3.97 -0.03
N SER A 161 5.37 -3.54 0.68
CA SER A 161 4.30 -4.40 1.16
C SER A 161 3.40 -4.81 -0.01
N GLU A 162 3.08 -6.09 -0.02
CA GLU A 162 2.25 -6.74 -0.99
C GLU A 162 0.78 -6.35 -0.80
N LEU A 163 0.07 -5.88 -1.84
CA LEU A 163 -1.37 -5.61 -1.77
C LEU A 163 -2.20 -6.81 -2.24
N PHE A 164 -3.33 -6.98 -1.56
CA PHE A 164 -4.33 -7.99 -1.83
C PHE A 164 -5.73 -7.38 -1.79
N ILE A 165 -6.65 -8.01 -2.52
CA ILE A 165 -8.08 -7.71 -2.48
C ILE A 165 -8.76 -9.05 -2.25
N SER A 166 -8.92 -9.42 -0.99
CA SER A 166 -9.24 -10.79 -0.57
C SER A 166 -10.41 -10.77 0.39
N ALA A 167 -11.16 -11.88 0.50
CA ALA A 167 -12.29 -11.91 1.42
C ALA A 167 -11.81 -11.70 2.86
N GLY A 168 -12.51 -10.85 3.61
CA GLY A 168 -12.24 -10.64 5.03
C GLY A 168 -12.21 -9.18 5.45
N THR A 169 -11.41 -8.88 6.47
CA THR A 169 -11.31 -7.55 7.05
C THR A 169 -10.34 -6.68 6.24
N PRO A 170 -10.67 -5.41 6.00
CA PRO A 170 -9.75 -4.49 5.33
C PRO A 170 -8.47 -4.30 6.13
N GLY A 171 -7.40 -4.02 5.40
CA GLY A 171 -6.13 -3.60 5.96
C GLY A 171 -6.31 -2.34 6.79
N ALA A 172 -5.66 -2.33 7.94
CA ALA A 172 -5.74 -1.26 8.91
C ALA A 172 -5.26 0.07 8.30
N GLY A 173 -6.00 1.16 8.51
CA GLY A 173 -5.67 2.48 7.96
C GLY A 173 -6.03 2.73 6.50
N THR A 174 -6.75 1.84 5.80
CA THR A 174 -7.12 2.04 4.39
C THR A 174 -8.28 3.02 4.23
N ALA A 175 -8.07 4.13 3.54
CA ALA A 175 -9.11 5.16 3.35
C ALA A 175 -8.90 5.98 2.07
N ILE A 176 -9.95 6.68 1.63
CA ILE A 176 -9.80 7.79 0.67
C ILE A 176 -9.41 9.07 1.41
N SER A 177 -8.43 9.80 0.87
CA SER A 177 -7.87 11.02 1.46
C SER A 177 -8.94 12.08 1.75
N LYS A 178 -8.77 12.76 2.89
CA LYS A 178 -9.68 13.82 3.37
C LYS A 178 -9.39 15.17 2.70
N LEU A 179 -10.28 16.14 2.91
CA LEU A 179 -10.29 17.48 2.29
C LEU A 179 -8.98 18.29 2.40
N THR A 180 -8.12 17.97 3.37
CA THR A 180 -6.81 18.63 3.54
C THR A 180 -5.77 18.24 2.49
N TYR A 181 -6.05 17.21 1.67
CA TYR A 181 -5.19 16.82 0.55
C TYR A 181 -5.67 17.43 -0.78
N PRO A 182 -4.71 17.83 -1.63
CA PRO A 182 -4.94 18.55 -2.91
C PRO A 182 -5.78 17.79 -3.93
N TYR A 183 -5.82 16.46 -3.83
CA TYR A 183 -6.70 15.61 -4.60
C TYR A 183 -7.01 14.33 -3.83
N SER A 184 -8.10 13.65 -4.18
CA SER A 184 -8.48 12.37 -3.56
C SER A 184 -7.50 11.28 -3.97
N THR A 185 -7.01 10.47 -3.03
CA THR A 185 -6.26 9.25 -3.32
C THR A 185 -6.60 8.18 -2.30
N LEU A 186 -6.41 6.91 -2.63
CA LEU A 186 -6.29 5.86 -1.63
C LEU A 186 -5.06 6.14 -0.76
N GLU A 187 -5.21 5.97 0.54
CA GLU A 187 -4.17 6.12 1.54
C GLU A 187 -4.15 4.90 2.46
N ILE A 188 -2.96 4.59 2.98
CA ILE A 188 -2.77 3.68 4.11
C ILE A 188 -2.17 4.54 5.22
N LEU A 189 -2.93 4.74 6.30
CA LEU A 189 -2.68 5.77 7.31
C LEU A 189 -2.22 5.22 8.66
N GLU A 190 -2.35 3.92 8.88
CA GLU A 190 -1.93 3.28 10.12
C GLU A 190 -0.43 2.98 10.10
N GLY A 191 0.32 3.59 11.02
CA GLY A 191 1.76 3.39 11.15
C GLY A 191 2.58 3.86 9.94
N ALA A 192 1.96 4.50 8.95
CA ALA A 192 2.59 4.87 7.70
C ALA A 192 3.66 5.95 7.92
N PRO A 193 4.88 5.77 7.39
CA PRO A 193 5.89 6.81 7.40
C PRO A 193 5.42 8.01 6.57
N ILE A 194 5.93 9.19 6.92
CA ILE A 194 5.63 10.47 6.27
C ILE A 194 5.85 10.40 4.74
N VAL A 195 6.77 9.52 4.30
CA VAL A 195 7.05 9.27 2.89
C VAL A 195 6.63 7.83 2.59
N SER A 196 5.54 7.68 1.83
CA SER A 196 5.07 6.40 1.29
C SER A 196 4.37 6.61 -0.05
N SER A 197 4.19 5.54 -0.82
CA SER A 197 3.50 5.57 -2.11
C SER A 197 3.02 4.18 -2.50
N PHE A 198 2.02 4.11 -3.37
CA PHE A 198 1.76 2.88 -4.11
C PHE A 198 2.77 2.79 -5.25
N ILE A 199 3.19 1.58 -5.57
CA ILE A 199 4.02 1.31 -6.74
C ILE A 199 3.34 0.24 -7.59
N VAL A 200 3.51 0.35 -8.90
CA VAL A 200 3.15 -0.71 -9.85
C VAL A 200 4.45 -1.29 -10.40
N CYS A 201 4.63 -2.60 -10.26
CA CYS A 201 5.80 -3.33 -10.75
C CYS A 201 5.40 -4.17 -11.95
N GLY A 202 6.04 -3.93 -13.10
CA GLY A 202 5.78 -4.65 -14.33
C GLY A 202 6.41 -6.03 -14.37
N ASN A 203 6.05 -6.83 -15.38
CA ASN A 203 6.68 -8.11 -15.70
C ASN A 203 6.84 -9.05 -14.49
N THR A 204 5.84 -9.07 -13.61
CA THR A 204 5.88 -9.90 -12.41
C THR A 204 5.10 -11.20 -12.62
N THR A 205 5.74 -12.33 -12.35
CA THR A 205 5.07 -13.63 -12.37
C THR A 205 4.25 -13.82 -11.11
N ILE A 206 3.01 -14.29 -11.27
CA ILE A 206 2.19 -14.76 -10.15
C ILE A 206 2.15 -16.30 -10.22
N PRO A 207 2.67 -17.03 -9.21
CA PRO A 207 2.85 -18.49 -9.28
C PRO A 207 1.60 -19.27 -9.71
N TYR A 208 0.41 -18.82 -9.30
CA TYR A 208 -0.87 -19.42 -9.68
C TYR A 208 -1.09 -19.54 -11.19
N TYR A 209 -0.54 -18.62 -11.99
CA TYR A 209 -0.70 -18.59 -13.45
C TYR A 209 0.51 -19.18 -14.20
N GLY A 210 1.54 -19.65 -13.49
CA GLY A 210 2.80 -20.10 -14.07
C GLY A 210 3.67 -18.97 -14.63
N GLU A 211 4.85 -19.32 -15.16
CA GLU A 211 5.87 -18.36 -15.61
C GLU A 211 5.53 -17.67 -16.95
N SER A 212 4.59 -18.23 -17.72
CA SER A 212 4.22 -17.70 -19.04
C SER A 212 3.32 -16.47 -18.98
N LYS A 213 2.79 -16.12 -17.81
CA LYS A 213 1.89 -14.98 -17.63
C LYS A 213 2.51 -13.97 -16.67
N GLN A 214 2.67 -12.76 -17.18
CA GLN A 214 3.21 -11.62 -16.45
C GLN A 214 2.08 -10.67 -16.07
N PHE A 215 2.27 -9.96 -14.97
CA PHE A 215 1.32 -9.01 -14.43
C PHE A 215 2.02 -7.73 -13.99
N GLU A 216 1.30 -6.63 -14.09
CA GLU A 216 1.60 -5.37 -13.43
C GLU A 216 1.00 -5.39 -12.02
N VAL A 217 1.79 -5.80 -11.03
CA VAL A 217 1.34 -5.97 -9.64
C VAL A 217 1.41 -4.65 -8.87
N VAL A 218 0.48 -4.45 -7.95
CA VAL A 218 0.46 -3.26 -7.09
C VAL A 218 1.02 -3.58 -5.71
N ASN A 219 1.94 -2.76 -5.23
CA ASN A 219 2.53 -2.81 -3.89
C ASN A 219 2.40 -1.45 -3.19
N TRP A 220 2.52 -1.46 -1.86
CA TRP A 220 2.62 -0.27 -1.04
C TRP A 220 4.04 -0.13 -0.49
N LEU A 221 4.74 0.94 -0.87
CA LEU A 221 6.13 1.18 -0.54
C LEU A 221 6.25 2.24 0.55
N GLN A 222 6.99 1.90 1.59
CA GLN A 222 7.37 2.80 2.67
C GLN A 222 8.74 3.43 2.37
N GLY A 223 8.91 4.70 2.74
CA GLY A 223 10.18 5.40 2.60
C GLY A 223 11.22 4.87 3.60
N THR A 224 12.44 4.68 3.13
CA THR A 224 13.58 4.26 3.95
C THR A 224 14.32 5.49 4.46
N ARG A 225 14.71 5.48 5.73
CA ARG A 225 15.52 6.55 6.33
C ARG A 225 17.01 6.28 6.18
N ASP A 226 17.75 7.28 5.71
CA ASP A 226 19.21 7.28 5.70
C ASP A 226 19.77 8.59 6.29
N ALA A 227 21.08 8.81 6.13
CA ALA A 227 21.79 9.98 6.65
C ALA A 227 21.30 11.32 6.06
N THR A 228 20.64 11.30 4.91
CA THR A 228 20.20 12.49 4.17
C THR A 228 18.70 12.78 4.29
N GLY A 229 17.92 11.82 4.81
CA GLY A 229 16.48 11.98 4.99
C GLY A 229 15.72 10.67 4.86
N THR A 230 14.39 10.77 4.81
CA THR A 230 13.52 9.65 4.43
C THR A 230 13.21 9.75 2.95
N HIS A 231 13.53 8.69 2.20
CA HIS A 231 13.42 8.67 0.74
C HIS A 231 12.57 7.49 0.28
N LEU A 232 11.75 7.73 -0.73
CA LEU A 232 11.06 6.65 -1.44
C LEU A 232 12.03 6.03 -2.45
N ARG A 233 12.39 4.76 -2.26
CA ARG A 233 13.31 4.03 -3.14
C ARG A 233 12.53 3.07 -4.01
N VAL A 234 11.98 3.57 -5.12
CA VAL A 234 11.20 2.76 -6.06
C VAL A 234 12.12 1.74 -6.74
N PRO A 235 11.80 0.43 -6.70
CA PRO A 235 12.61 -0.60 -7.33
C PRO A 235 12.67 -0.47 -8.85
N GLU A 236 13.74 -1.01 -9.44
CA GLU A 236 13.84 -1.15 -10.90
C GLU A 236 12.67 -1.99 -11.44
N GLY A 237 12.10 -1.55 -12.57
CA GLY A 237 10.91 -2.18 -13.16
C GLY A 237 9.60 -1.81 -12.47
N CYS A 238 9.62 -0.90 -11.50
CA CYS A 238 8.42 -0.35 -10.87
C CYS A 238 8.30 1.16 -11.08
N VAL A 239 7.08 1.68 -10.98
CA VAL A 239 6.77 3.11 -11.03
C VAL A 239 5.90 3.51 -9.84
N ALA A 240 6.15 4.69 -9.28
CA ALA A 240 5.31 5.25 -8.23
C ALA A 240 4.00 5.80 -8.80
N VAL A 241 2.90 5.54 -8.08
CA VAL A 241 1.55 5.89 -8.52
C VAL A 241 0.71 6.42 -7.37
N ASN A 242 -0.29 7.22 -7.73
CA ASN A 242 -1.46 7.46 -6.91
C ASN A 242 -2.59 6.56 -7.41
N LEU A 243 -3.36 5.99 -6.47
CA LEU A 243 -4.61 5.29 -6.78
C LEU A 243 -5.76 6.25 -6.49
N VAL A 244 -6.41 6.73 -7.54
CA VAL A 244 -7.35 7.86 -7.45
C VAL A 244 -8.78 7.38 -7.68
N PRO A 245 -9.76 7.76 -6.84
CA PRO A 245 -11.13 7.33 -7.00
C PRO A 245 -11.84 8.04 -8.17
N GLU A 246 -12.29 7.26 -9.14
CA GLU A 246 -13.24 7.65 -10.18
C GLU A 246 -14.65 7.20 -9.77
N CYS A 247 -15.64 8.10 -9.84
CA CYS A 247 -16.99 7.83 -9.37
C CYS A 247 -17.64 6.68 -10.15
N ALA A 248 -18.29 5.75 -9.42
CA ALA A 248 -19.08 4.68 -9.99
C ALA A 248 -20.53 4.83 -9.52
N HIS A 249 -21.36 5.46 -10.36
CA HIS A 249 -22.77 5.75 -10.05
C HIS A 249 -23.68 4.52 -10.17
N GLU A 250 -23.19 3.46 -10.80
CA GLU A 250 -23.83 2.16 -10.88
C GLU A 250 -23.71 1.34 -9.58
N PHE A 251 -23.10 1.90 -8.52
CA PHE A 251 -23.07 1.29 -7.19
C PHE A 251 -24.49 1.21 -6.61
N GLY A 252 -25.14 0.08 -6.88
CA GLY A 252 -26.52 -0.22 -6.54
C GLY A 252 -26.67 -0.93 -5.20
N GLU A 253 -27.79 -1.64 -5.04
CA GLU A 253 -28.09 -2.44 -3.85
C GLU A 253 -27.15 -3.65 -3.71
N LEU A 254 -27.15 -4.27 -2.53
CA LEU A 254 -26.43 -5.52 -2.31
C LEU A 254 -27.03 -6.65 -3.17
N PRO A 255 -26.19 -7.57 -3.69
CA PRO A 255 -26.70 -8.78 -4.33
C PRO A 255 -27.61 -9.57 -3.39
N GLU A 256 -28.65 -10.20 -3.95
CA GLU A 256 -29.51 -11.11 -3.18
C GLU A 256 -28.67 -12.25 -2.58
N GLY A 257 -28.87 -12.53 -1.29
CA GLY A 257 -28.13 -13.57 -0.58
C GLY A 257 -26.78 -13.13 0.00
N ALA A 258 -26.39 -11.86 -0.17
CA ALA A 258 -25.18 -11.33 0.47
C ALA A 258 -25.24 -11.49 2.01
N ALA A 259 -24.24 -12.18 2.56
CA ALA A 259 -24.14 -12.45 3.99
C ALA A 259 -23.38 -11.36 4.78
N TYR A 260 -22.98 -10.28 4.10
CA TYR A 260 -22.28 -9.14 4.67
C TYR A 260 -23.04 -7.82 4.48
N GLY A 261 -22.69 -6.80 5.27
CA GLY A 261 -23.42 -5.54 5.34
C GLY A 261 -22.71 -4.35 4.70
N ARG A 262 -23.51 -3.42 4.15
CA ARG A 262 -23.11 -2.07 3.70
C ARG A 262 -23.65 -0.97 4.62
N THR A 263 -23.85 -1.28 5.91
CA THR A 263 -24.55 -0.41 6.87
C THR A 263 -23.91 0.97 7.04
N PHE A 264 -22.59 1.07 6.91
CA PHE A 264 -21.85 2.32 7.10
C PHE A 264 -21.07 2.70 5.85
N VAL A 265 -21.64 2.47 4.66
CA VAL A 265 -21.04 2.96 3.42
C VAL A 265 -21.13 4.48 3.37
N ASN A 266 -20.01 5.11 3.08
CA ASN A 266 -19.87 6.57 3.06
C ASN A 266 -19.77 7.08 1.63
N ASP A 267 -20.29 8.28 1.39
CA ASP A 267 -19.92 9.06 0.22
C ASP A 267 -18.45 9.47 0.32
N VAL A 268 -17.65 9.07 -0.67
CA VAL A 268 -16.25 9.48 -0.78
C VAL A 268 -16.09 10.50 -1.89
N ARG A 269 -15.09 11.37 -1.75
CA ARG A 269 -14.71 12.32 -2.79
C ARG A 269 -14.08 11.57 -3.95
N CYS A 270 -14.72 11.62 -5.12
CA CYS A 270 -14.27 10.96 -6.36
C CYS A 270 -14.37 11.92 -7.55
N TYR A 271 -13.78 11.53 -8.68
CA TYR A 271 -13.82 12.30 -9.92
C TYR A 271 -14.76 11.67 -10.94
N GLU A 272 -15.54 12.46 -11.67
CA GLU A 272 -16.44 11.93 -12.72
C GLU A 272 -15.66 11.27 -13.86
N SER A 273 -14.49 11.81 -14.20
CA SER A 273 -13.59 11.20 -15.17
C SER A 273 -12.16 11.60 -14.86
N MET A 274 -11.34 10.63 -14.47
CA MET A 274 -9.93 10.83 -14.19
C MET A 274 -9.11 11.18 -15.43
N ALA A 275 -9.46 10.54 -16.55
CA ALA A 275 -8.79 10.72 -17.83
C ALA A 275 -9.02 12.12 -18.43
N ALA A 276 -10.08 12.82 -18.02
CA ALA A 276 -10.38 14.18 -18.46
C ALA A 276 -9.64 15.26 -17.64
N ILE A 277 -8.98 14.88 -16.54
CA ILE A 277 -8.23 15.82 -15.70
C ILE A 277 -6.85 16.05 -16.31
N ASP A 278 -6.52 17.32 -16.53
CA ASP A 278 -5.17 17.74 -16.90
C ASP A 278 -4.28 17.76 -15.65
N TRP A 279 -3.71 16.58 -15.34
CA TRP A 279 -2.85 16.39 -14.16
C TRP A 279 -1.61 17.26 -14.15
N SER A 280 -1.15 17.78 -15.31
CA SER A 280 0.01 18.69 -15.36
C SER A 280 -0.22 19.99 -14.58
N LYS A 281 -1.49 20.40 -14.41
CA LYS A 281 -1.88 21.57 -13.60
C LYS A 281 -1.82 21.32 -12.09
N TYR A 282 -1.71 20.05 -11.69
CA TYR A 282 -1.89 19.58 -10.32
C TYR A 282 -0.73 18.70 -9.85
N ALA A 283 0.21 18.37 -10.74
CA ALA A 283 1.41 17.59 -10.48
C ALA A 283 2.36 18.35 -9.54
N TYR A 284 3.03 17.59 -8.67
CA TYR A 284 3.98 18.05 -7.65
C TYR A 284 5.41 17.86 -8.08
#